data_AF-A0A8S0XE76-F1
#
_entry.id   AF-A0A8S0XE76-F1
#
_cell.length_a   1.000
_cell.length_b   1.000
_cell.length_c   1.000
_cell.angle_alpha   90.00
_cell.angle_beta   90.00
_cell.angle_gamma   90.00
#
_symmetry.space_group_name_H-M   'P 1'
#
loop_
_entity.id
_entity.type
_entity.pdbx_description
1 polymer ?
#
loop_
_entity_poly.entity_id
_entity_poly.type
_entity_poly.pdbx_seq_one_letter_code
_entity_poly.pdbx_strand_id
1 'polypeptide(L)'
;MAAQLELLNKAGCHEIFKEKVSGSKADRPELKKLLAYIRKGDTVTVSKLDRLARSTKDLLNIAEAIKKKGADLEVLNINLDTKSPTGQLMLTMLAAIAEFERGIMLERQREGIDIAKADGKYKGRKPINEAKLQQVQKLVVSHVEAKG
;
A
#
# COMPACT_ATOMS: atom_id res chain seq x y z
N MET A 1 -11.45 -8.89 18.33
CA MET A 1 -10.15 -8.38 18.84
C MET A 1 -9.57 -9.24 19.95
N ALA A 2 -10.36 -9.75 20.93
CA ALA A 2 -9.85 -10.62 22.00
C ALA A 2 -9.07 -11.85 21.48
N ALA A 3 -9.63 -12.59 20.52
CA ALA A 3 -8.96 -13.75 19.91
C ALA A 3 -7.64 -13.42 19.19
N GLN A 4 -7.48 -12.20 18.66
CA GLN A 4 -6.22 -11.80 18.01
C GLN A 4 -5.13 -11.53 19.05
N LEU A 5 -5.48 -10.86 20.15
CA LEU A 5 -4.54 -10.59 21.23
C LEU A 5 -4.06 -11.89 21.88
N GLU A 6 -4.98 -12.84 22.08
CA GLU A 6 -4.64 -14.15 22.63
C GLU A 6 -3.66 -14.93 21.75
N LEU A 7 -3.85 -14.91 20.42
CA LEU A 7 -2.92 -15.52 19.47
C LEU A 7 -1.52 -14.87 19.53
N LEU A 8 -1.45 -13.54 19.58
CA LEU A 8 -0.19 -12.81 19.65
C LEU A 8 0.54 -13.05 20.98
N ASN A 9 -0.19 -13.08 22.09
CA ASN A 9 0.36 -13.44 23.40
C ASN A 9 0.88 -14.88 23.42
N LYS A 10 0.14 -15.83 22.83
CA LYS A 10 0.58 -17.23 22.69
C LYS A 10 1.82 -17.38 21.80
N ALA A 11 1.98 -16.49 20.81
CA ALA A 11 3.17 -16.41 19.96
C ALA A 11 4.37 -15.73 20.67
N GLY A 12 4.21 -15.28 21.92
CA GLY A 12 5.31 -14.65 22.69
C GLY A 12 5.58 -13.19 22.33
N CYS A 13 4.60 -12.48 21.73
CA CYS A 13 4.77 -11.06 21.41
C CYS A 13 4.94 -10.22 22.69
N HIS A 14 6.08 -9.54 22.81
CA HIS A 14 6.40 -8.69 23.96
C HIS A 14 5.71 -7.33 23.93
N GLU A 15 5.53 -6.75 22.74
CA GLU A 15 4.92 -5.45 22.53
C GLU A 15 3.86 -5.55 21.43
N ILE A 16 2.68 -4.96 21.64
CA ILE A 16 1.53 -5.10 20.75
C ILE A 16 1.05 -3.74 20.25
N PHE A 17 1.26 -3.49 18.97
CA PHE A 17 0.77 -2.30 18.27
C PHE A 17 -0.61 -2.56 17.67
N LYS A 18 -1.58 -1.68 17.98
CA LYS A 18 -3.00 -1.88 17.61
C LYS A 18 -3.60 -0.64 16.98
N GLU A 19 -3.89 -0.72 15.68
CA GLU A 19 -4.64 0.32 14.97
C GLU A 19 -6.06 0.47 15.56
N LYS A 20 -6.47 1.70 15.85
CA LYS A 20 -7.81 2.03 16.39
C LYS A 20 -8.88 2.16 15.31
N VAL A 21 -8.51 2.32 14.05
CA VAL A 21 -9.43 2.71 12.97
C VAL A 21 -9.61 1.59 11.96
N SER A 22 -10.82 1.04 11.89
CA SER A 22 -11.27 0.25 10.73
C SER A 22 -11.77 1.21 9.66
N GLY A 23 -10.89 1.61 8.75
CA GLY A 23 -11.26 2.47 7.64
C GLY A 23 -10.09 2.69 6.69
N SER A 24 -10.39 2.89 5.41
CA SER A 24 -9.45 3.11 4.31
C SER A 24 -8.53 4.34 4.47
N LYS A 25 -8.59 5.07 5.60
CA LYS A 25 -7.71 6.21 5.86
C LYS A 25 -6.25 5.79 5.77
N ALA A 26 -5.48 6.59 5.05
CA ALA A 26 -4.10 6.31 4.65
C ALA A 26 -3.11 6.31 5.83
N ASP A 27 -3.50 6.89 6.97
CA ASP A 27 -2.60 7.02 8.09
C ASP A 27 -2.64 5.76 8.97
N ARG A 28 -1.50 5.05 9.02
CA ARG A 28 -1.26 3.86 9.84
C ARG A 28 -0.24 4.20 10.93
N PRO A 29 -0.61 5.04 11.92
CA PRO A 29 0.32 5.55 12.91
C PRO A 29 0.93 4.43 13.74
N GLU A 30 0.19 3.36 14.05
CA GLU A 30 0.69 2.26 14.86
C GLU A 30 1.63 1.36 14.08
N LEU A 31 1.39 1.11 12.78
CA LEU A 31 2.39 0.46 11.93
C LEU A 31 3.66 1.29 11.83
N LYS A 32 3.57 2.62 11.66
CA LYS A 32 4.75 3.50 11.61
C LYS A 32 5.54 3.43 12.92
N LYS A 33 4.85 3.46 14.06
CA LYS A 33 5.48 3.30 15.39
C LYS A 33 6.16 1.94 15.53
N LEU A 34 5.49 0.84 15.13
CA LEU A 34 6.06 -0.50 15.13
C LEU A 34 7.34 -0.54 14.30
N LEU A 35 7.29 -0.05 13.06
CA LEU A 35 8.46 -0.01 12.19
C LEU A 35 9.58 0.87 12.76
N ALA A 36 9.26 1.93 13.50
CA ALA A 36 10.26 2.74 14.20
C ALA A 36 10.86 1.99 15.41
N TYR A 37 10.04 1.23 16.14
CA TYR A 37 10.38 0.51 17.36
C TYR A 37 11.32 -0.68 17.13
N ILE A 38 11.07 -1.48 16.08
CA ILE A 38 11.83 -2.71 15.82
C ILE A 38 13.31 -2.46 15.56
N ARG A 39 14.11 -3.45 15.96
CA ARG A 39 15.58 -3.51 15.89
C ARG A 39 16.02 -4.79 15.19
N LYS A 40 17.31 -4.87 14.90
CA LYS A 40 17.92 -6.07 14.31
C LYS A 40 17.69 -7.28 15.23
N GLY A 41 17.21 -8.37 14.66
CA GLY A 41 16.91 -9.63 15.35
C GLY A 41 15.46 -9.78 15.81
N ASP A 42 14.67 -8.71 15.78
CA ASP A 42 13.25 -8.76 16.16
C ASP A 42 12.41 -9.52 15.11
N THR A 43 11.29 -10.08 15.55
CA THR A 43 10.23 -10.60 14.67
C THR A 43 8.98 -9.75 14.81
N VAL A 44 8.45 -9.29 13.68
CA VAL A 44 7.11 -8.70 13.58
C VAL A 44 6.13 -9.84 13.33
N THR A 45 5.38 -10.22 14.35
CA THR A 45 4.37 -11.27 14.24
C THR A 45 2.98 -10.66 14.03
N VAL A 46 2.24 -11.22 13.07
CA VAL A 46 0.85 -10.85 12.80
C VAL A 46 -0.03 -12.08 12.71
N SER A 47 -1.26 -11.99 13.21
CA SER A 47 -2.20 -13.10 13.20
C SER A 47 -2.63 -13.53 11.79
N LYS A 48 -2.85 -12.57 10.87
CA LYS A 48 -3.28 -12.79 9.49
C LYS A 48 -2.77 -11.70 8.54
N LEU A 49 -2.49 -12.05 7.27
CA LEU A 49 -2.01 -11.09 6.27
C LEU A 49 -2.90 -9.84 6.11
N ASP A 50 -4.23 -10.00 6.11
CA ASP A 50 -5.19 -8.88 5.98
C ASP A 50 -5.17 -7.91 7.17
N ARG A 51 -4.53 -8.30 8.28
CA ARG A 51 -4.28 -7.43 9.44
C ARG A 51 -3.01 -6.61 9.29
N LEU A 52 -2.08 -7.02 8.41
CA LEU A 52 -0.84 -6.32 8.14
C LEU A 52 -0.90 -5.46 6.88
N ALA A 53 -1.50 -5.94 5.79
CA ALA A 53 -1.38 -5.31 4.49
C ALA A 53 -2.72 -5.19 3.77
N ARG A 54 -2.89 -4.10 3.02
CA ARG A 54 -4.11 -3.81 2.23
C ARG A 54 -4.02 -4.28 0.77
N SER A 55 -2.82 -4.66 0.33
CA SER A 55 -2.55 -5.21 -1.00
C SER A 55 -1.24 -5.98 -0.95
N THR A 56 -0.96 -6.80 -1.98
CA THR A 56 0.32 -7.50 -2.08
C THR A 56 1.49 -6.53 -2.17
N LYS A 57 1.34 -5.41 -2.89
CA LYS A 57 2.36 -4.34 -2.92
C LYS A 57 2.62 -3.74 -1.54
N ASP A 58 1.56 -3.48 -0.77
CA ASP A 58 1.67 -2.97 0.61
C ASP A 58 2.42 -3.98 1.50
N LEU A 59 2.09 -5.28 1.37
CA LEU A 59 2.79 -6.36 2.07
C LEU A 59 4.28 -6.37 1.77
N LEU A 60 4.65 -6.34 0.49
CA LEU A 60 6.05 -6.38 0.06
C LEU A 60 6.83 -5.16 0.57
N ASN A 61 6.24 -3.96 0.51
CA ASN A 61 6.87 -2.75 1.04
C ASN A 61 7.10 -2.85 2.56
N ILE A 62 6.13 -3.39 3.30
CA ILE A 62 6.25 -3.58 4.75
C ILE A 62 7.33 -4.62 5.05
N ALA A 63 7.32 -5.77 4.36
CA ALA A 63 8.31 -6.82 4.54
C ALA A 63 9.74 -6.32 4.22
N GLU A 64 9.89 -5.49 3.18
CA GLU A 64 11.16 -4.85 2.84
C GLU A 64 11.61 -3.85 3.91
N ALA A 65 10.69 -3.05 4.47
CA ALA A 65 11.00 -2.12 5.55
C ALA A 65 11.47 -2.85 6.83
N ILE A 66 10.83 -3.97 7.16
CA ILE A 66 11.22 -4.85 8.27
C ILE A 66 12.62 -5.45 8.00
N LYS A 67 12.83 -6.00 6.80
CA LYS A 67 14.12 -6.58 6.39
C LYS A 67 15.26 -5.56 6.41
N LYS A 68 15.02 -4.32 5.97
CA LYS A 68 16.01 -3.22 6.01
C LYS A 68 16.48 -2.89 7.43
N LYS A 69 15.66 -3.17 8.45
CA LYS A 69 16.03 -3.05 9.86
C LYS A 69 16.74 -4.29 10.43
N GLY A 70 16.90 -5.35 9.63
CA GLY A 70 17.45 -6.62 10.07
C GLY A 70 16.50 -7.42 10.96
N ALA A 71 15.20 -7.18 10.83
CA ALA A 71 14.13 -7.90 11.50
C ALA A 71 13.40 -8.84 10.52
N ASP A 72 12.54 -9.69 11.05
CA ASP A 72 11.78 -10.69 10.31
C ASP A 72 10.27 -10.49 10.42
N LEU A 73 9.53 -11.07 9.48
CA LEU A 73 8.07 -11.08 9.45
C LEU A 73 7.57 -12.51 9.65
N GLU A 74 6.64 -12.66 10.59
CA GLU A 74 5.91 -13.90 10.84
C GLU A 74 4.40 -13.68 10.68
N VAL A 75 3.74 -14.57 9.94
CA VAL A 75 2.28 -14.58 9.76
C VAL A 75 1.71 -15.92 10.19
N LEU A 76 1.02 -15.91 11.33
CA LEU A 76 0.59 -17.13 12.02
C LEU A 76 -0.38 -17.99 11.21
N ASN A 77 -1.34 -17.40 10.50
CA ASN A 77 -2.38 -18.19 9.83
C ASN A 77 -1.94 -18.92 8.56
N ILE A 78 -0.79 -18.54 7.98
CA ILE A 78 -0.25 -19.17 6.77
C ILE A 78 1.13 -19.78 7.01
N ASN A 79 1.60 -19.79 8.25
CA ASN A 79 2.94 -20.24 8.63
C ASN A 79 4.06 -19.61 7.77
N LEU A 80 3.91 -18.32 7.44
CA LEU A 80 4.95 -17.58 6.74
C LEU A 80 5.90 -17.02 7.78
N ASP A 81 7.15 -17.49 7.77
CA ASP A 81 8.23 -16.97 8.61
C ASP A 81 9.45 -16.65 7.74
N THR A 82 9.78 -15.36 7.62
CA THR A 82 10.91 -14.91 6.78
C THR A 82 12.28 -15.30 7.32
N LYS A 83 12.39 -15.84 8.55
CA LYS A 83 13.63 -16.46 9.03
C LYS A 83 13.95 -17.75 8.30
N SER A 84 12.92 -18.44 7.80
CA SER A 84 13.07 -19.72 7.13
C SER A 84 13.25 -19.57 5.61
N PRO A 85 14.04 -20.47 4.96
CA PRO A 85 14.12 -20.52 3.51
C PRO A 85 12.74 -20.69 2.84
N THR A 86 11.85 -21.47 3.45
CA THR A 86 10.48 -21.70 2.97
C THR A 86 9.64 -20.42 3.02
N GLY A 87 9.73 -19.62 4.08
CA GLY A 87 9.04 -18.34 4.16
C GLY A 87 9.60 -17.29 3.20
N GLN A 88 10.91 -17.28 2.96
CA GLN A 88 11.51 -16.45 1.91
C GLN A 88 11.01 -16.84 0.52
N LEU A 89 10.89 -18.14 0.23
CA LEU A 89 10.29 -18.64 -1.00
C LEU A 89 8.83 -18.18 -1.14
N MET A 90 8.01 -18.35 -0.08
CA MET A 90 6.62 -17.90 -0.08
C MET A 90 6.49 -16.40 -0.34
N LEU A 91 7.31 -15.56 0.30
CA LEU A 91 7.31 -14.12 0.09
C LEU A 91 7.70 -13.76 -1.37
N THR A 92 8.67 -14.48 -1.94
CA THR A 92 9.09 -14.30 -3.33
C THR A 92 7.98 -14.71 -4.31
N MET A 93 7.28 -15.82 -4.04
CA MET A 93 6.13 -16.24 -4.85
C MET A 93 5.00 -15.21 -4.81
N LEU A 94 4.70 -14.63 -3.63
CA LEU A 94 3.73 -13.54 -3.50
C LEU A 94 4.13 -12.31 -4.32
N ALA A 95 5.43 -11.99 -4.35
CA ALA A 95 5.95 -10.92 -5.20
C ALA A 95 5.74 -11.20 -6.69
N ALA A 96 6.10 -12.40 -7.14
CA ALA A 96 5.91 -12.82 -8.53
C ALA A 96 4.44 -12.79 -8.96
N ILE A 97 3.52 -13.25 -8.10
CA ILE A 97 2.07 -13.20 -8.37
C ILE A 97 1.61 -11.74 -8.49
N ALA A 98 2.06 -10.85 -7.61
CA ALA A 98 1.69 -9.44 -7.66
C ALA A 98 2.14 -8.75 -8.97
N GLU A 99 3.35 -9.08 -9.43
CA GLU A 99 3.86 -8.57 -10.71
C GLU A 99 3.09 -9.12 -11.89
N PHE A 100 2.77 -10.42 -11.88
CA PHE A 100 1.96 -11.07 -12.90
C PHE A 100 0.56 -10.45 -13.01
N GLU A 101 -0.16 -10.31 -11.90
CA GLU A 101 -1.49 -9.69 -11.87
C GLU A 101 -1.47 -8.25 -12.41
N ARG A 102 -0.43 -7.49 -12.05
CA ARG A 102 -0.23 -6.13 -12.57
C ARG A 102 0.01 -6.13 -14.08
N GLY A 103 0.79 -7.07 -14.59
CA GLY A 103 1.02 -7.26 -16.02
C GLY A 103 -0.29 -7.47 -16.78
N ILE A 104 -1.09 -8.45 -16.34
CA ILE A 104 -2.40 -8.78 -16.93
C ILE A 104 -3.36 -7.58 -16.89
N MET A 105 -3.38 -6.85 -15.77
CA MET A 105 -4.22 -5.65 -15.64
C MET A 105 -3.85 -4.58 -16.68
N LEU A 106 -2.55 -4.33 -16.89
CA LEU A 106 -2.06 -3.34 -17.85
C LEU A 106 -2.32 -3.76 -19.30
N GLU A 107 -2.22 -5.05 -19.60
CA GLU A 107 -2.54 -5.61 -20.91
C GLU A 107 -4.01 -5.36 -21.26
N ARG A 108 -4.94 -5.76 -20.39
CA ARG A 108 -6.38 -5.51 -20.54
C ARG A 108 -6.71 -4.02 -20.67
N GLN A 109 -5.99 -3.17 -19.93
CA GLN A 109 -6.17 -1.73 -20.04
C GLN A 109 -5.78 -1.22 -21.43
N ARG A 110 -4.68 -1.70 -22.00
CA ARG A 110 -4.23 -1.33 -23.35
C ARG A 110 -5.24 -1.75 -24.40
N GLU A 111 -5.69 -3.00 -24.36
CA GLU A 111 -6.74 -3.52 -25.25
C GLU A 111 -8.00 -2.65 -25.20
N GLY A 112 -8.47 -2.32 -23.99
CA GLY A 112 -9.64 -1.46 -23.81
C GLY A 112 -9.43 -0.03 -24.32
N ILE A 113 -8.23 0.52 -24.18
CA ILE A 113 -7.86 1.83 -24.75
C ILE A 113 -7.89 1.78 -26.28
N ASP A 114 -7.34 0.72 -26.88
CA ASP A 114 -7.27 0.60 -28.34
C ASP A 114 -8.65 0.43 -28.97
N ILE A 115 -9.53 -0.36 -28.36
CA ILE A 115 -10.95 -0.45 -28.74
C ILE A 115 -11.62 0.93 -28.63
N ALA A 116 -11.46 1.63 -27.50
CA ALA A 116 -12.08 2.94 -27.31
C ALA A 116 -11.52 4.04 -28.24
N LYS A 117 -10.27 3.93 -28.68
CA LYS A 117 -9.68 4.78 -29.73
C LYS A 117 -10.29 4.47 -31.09
N ALA A 118 -10.41 3.19 -31.46
CA ALA A 118 -11.06 2.77 -32.69
C ALA A 118 -12.53 3.24 -32.76
N ASP A 119 -13.23 3.20 -31.63
CA ASP A 119 -14.60 3.71 -31.46
C ASP A 119 -14.70 5.26 -31.42
N GLY A 120 -13.58 5.99 -31.47
CA GLY A 120 -13.56 7.46 -31.43
C GLY A 120 -14.03 8.08 -30.09
N LYS A 121 -14.00 7.32 -28.99
CA LYS A 121 -14.46 7.79 -27.66
C LYS A 121 -13.58 8.89 -27.07
N TYR A 122 -12.29 8.88 -27.38
CA TYR A 122 -11.33 9.88 -26.88
C TYR A 122 -11.43 11.19 -27.69
N LYS A 123 -12.23 12.15 -27.22
CA LYS A 123 -12.40 13.49 -27.84
C LYS A 123 -11.46 14.57 -27.27
N GLY A 124 -10.38 14.17 -26.61
CA GLY A 124 -9.46 15.08 -25.92
C GLY A 124 -10.08 15.78 -24.71
N ARG A 125 -9.34 16.72 -24.13
CA ARG A 125 -9.82 17.55 -23.02
C ARG A 125 -10.91 18.49 -23.55
N LYS A 126 -12.11 18.45 -22.97
CA LYS A 126 -13.15 19.43 -23.30
C LYS A 126 -12.61 20.85 -23.06
N PRO A 127 -12.80 21.78 -24.01
CA PRO A 127 -12.37 23.16 -23.82
C PRO A 127 -13.03 23.76 -22.56
N ILE A 128 -12.29 24.62 -21.88
CA ILE A 128 -12.78 25.34 -20.70
C ILE A 128 -13.80 26.37 -21.20
N ASN A 129 -14.94 26.50 -20.52
CA ASN A 129 -15.91 27.52 -20.92
C ASN A 129 -15.34 28.94 -20.67
N GLU A 130 -15.83 29.92 -21.43
CA GLU A 130 -15.33 31.31 -21.38
C GLU A 130 -15.43 31.89 -19.96
N ALA A 131 -16.48 31.56 -19.21
CA ALA A 131 -16.65 32.02 -17.83
C ALA A 131 -15.50 31.58 -16.91
N LYS A 132 -15.06 30.31 -16.99
CA LYS A 132 -13.90 29.84 -16.23
C LYS A 132 -12.60 30.44 -16.73
N LEU A 133 -12.46 30.64 -18.04
CA LEU A 133 -11.28 31.30 -18.62
C LEU A 133 -11.12 32.72 -18.09
N GLN A 134 -12.20 33.50 -18.07
CA GLN A 134 -12.21 34.85 -17.51
C GLN A 134 -11.91 34.86 -16.01
N GLN A 135 -12.45 33.89 -15.26
CA GLN A 135 -12.20 33.78 -13.83
C GLN A 135 -10.74 33.42 -13.52
N VAL A 136 -10.14 32.52 -14.30
CA VAL A 136 -8.71 32.18 -14.20
C VAL A 136 -7.84 33.39 -14.57
N GLN A 137 -8.17 34.11 -15.64
CA GLN A 137 -7.44 35.31 -16.05
C GLN A 137 -7.46 36.39 -14.95
N LYS A 138 -8.63 36.66 -14.36
CA LYS A 138 -8.74 37.62 -13.24
C LYS A 138 -7.89 37.21 -12.04
N LEU A 139 -7.92 35.94 -11.66
CA LEU A 139 -7.14 35.44 -10.53
C LEU A 139 -5.62 35.54 -10.78
N VAL A 140 -5.17 35.30 -12.02
CA VAL A 140 -3.75 35.44 -12.39
C VAL A 140 -3.32 36.91 -12.33
N VAL A 141 -4.13 37.83 -12.85
CA VAL A 141 -3.81 39.27 -12.81
C VAL A 141 -3.72 39.77 -11.37
N SER A 142 -4.72 39.47 -10.53
CA SER A 142 -4.73 39.89 -9.13
C SER A 142 -3.56 39.30 -8.32
N HIS A 143 -3.10 38.09 -8.65
CA HIS A 143 -1.95 37.47 -8.00
C HIS A 143 -0.62 38.09 -8.42
N VAL A 144 -0.51 38.57 -9.67
CA VAL A 144 0.68 39.30 -10.16
C VAL A 144 0.73 40.70 -9.54
N GLU A 145 -0.41 41.39 -9.46
CA GLU A 145 -0.52 42.71 -8.83
C GLU A 145 -0.28 42.66 -7.31
N ALA A 146 -0.67 41.59 -6.63
CA ALA A 146 -0.43 41.44 -5.18
C ALA A 146 1.02 41.05 -4.81
N LYS A 147 1.89 40.78 -5.81
CA LYS A 147 3.28 40.39 -5.61
C LYS A 147 4.31 41.40 -6.13
N GLY A 148 3.86 42.44 -6.83
CA GLY A 148 4.69 43.60 -7.23
C GLY A 148 4.62 44.69 -6.18
#